data_AF-A0A538CGS9-F1
#
_entry.id   AF-A0A538CGS9-F1
#
_cell.length_a   1.000
_cell.length_b   1.000
_cell.length_c   1.000
_cell.angle_alpha   90.00
_cell.angle_beta   90.00
_cell.angle_gamma   90.00
#
_symmetry.space_group_name_H-M   'P 1'
#
loop_
_entity.id
_entity.type
_entity.pdbx_description
1 polymer ?
#
loop_
_entity_poly.entity_id
_entity_poly.type
_entity_poly.pdbx_seq_one_letter_code
_entity_poly.pdbx_strand_id
1 'polypeptide(L)'
;MRCAALAAAVLLLVSAPAAAKFHDTHRFAATGRLVDRWTIDDPQECGPVGDGTLTVDFASAKPVKARPVIDPWALLAPIDPFGHVGSVPPKPAVGTIDLVDNTVPRASYDGSDCGTEPDKAGCGSHPLNPGTRVTVAGYDRRFIYVDLGALFTDYGPCHLGLADDFSTRDGVLRLRMPSPSKLRTRKVVRVTGTSHSHGTRRYTTSDVMRTATVTFTRLR
;
A
#
# COMPACT_ATOMS: atom_id res chain seq x y z
N MET A 1 72.62 -8.25 -40.66
CA MET A 1 71.28 -8.88 -40.79
C MET A 1 70.39 -8.24 -39.73
N ARG A 2 69.47 -7.33 -40.08
CA ARG A 2 68.00 -7.56 -40.15
C ARG A 2 67.51 -8.35 -38.91
N CYS A 3 66.68 -7.84 -38.01
CA CYS A 3 65.39 -7.18 -38.23
C CYS A 3 64.96 -6.29 -37.04
N ALA A 4 64.10 -5.34 -37.37
CA ALA A 4 63.37 -4.44 -36.48
C ALA A 4 62.09 -5.07 -35.88
N ALA A 5 61.52 -4.33 -34.92
CA ALA A 5 60.10 -4.27 -34.52
C ALA A 5 59.58 -5.44 -33.65
N LEU A 6 58.62 -5.29 -32.73
CA LEU A 6 57.46 -4.41 -32.68
C LEU A 6 56.99 -4.18 -31.24
N ALA A 7 56.36 -3.03 -31.02
CA ALA A 7 55.49 -2.74 -29.88
C ALA A 7 54.20 -3.58 -29.93
N ALA A 8 53.63 -3.88 -28.76
CA ALA A 8 52.20 -4.14 -28.62
C ALA A 8 51.73 -3.69 -27.24
N ALA A 9 51.20 -2.47 -27.17
CA ALA A 9 50.42 -1.98 -26.05
C ALA A 9 49.14 -2.82 -25.96
N VAL A 10 48.99 -3.58 -24.88
CA VAL A 10 47.76 -4.30 -24.56
C VAL A 10 46.75 -3.27 -24.05
N LEU A 11 46.00 -2.68 -24.99
CA LEU A 11 44.75 -1.98 -24.69
C LEU A 11 43.75 -3.03 -24.20
N LEU A 12 43.66 -3.19 -22.88
CA LEU A 12 42.52 -3.84 -22.24
C LEU A 12 41.29 -2.95 -22.49
N LEU A 13 40.57 -3.25 -23.58
CA LEU A 13 39.17 -2.85 -23.72
C LEU A 13 38.39 -3.53 -22.59
N VAL A 14 38.27 -2.84 -21.46
CA VAL A 14 37.19 -3.08 -20.52
C VAL A 14 35.93 -2.56 -21.21
N SER A 15 35.31 -3.41 -22.03
CA SER A 15 33.94 -3.21 -22.45
C SER A 15 33.09 -3.24 -21.18
N ALA A 16 32.76 -2.06 -20.66
CA ALA A 16 31.70 -1.92 -19.68
C ALA A 16 30.47 -2.66 -20.24
N PRO A 17 29.87 -3.62 -19.50
CA PRO A 17 28.66 -4.27 -19.99
C PRO A 17 27.65 -3.16 -20.20
N ALA A 18 27.25 -2.95 -21.46
CA ALA A 18 26.18 -2.06 -21.82
C ALA A 18 25.00 -2.39 -20.90
N ALA A 19 24.60 -1.43 -20.06
CA ALA A 19 23.50 -1.60 -19.13
C ALA A 19 22.31 -2.19 -19.89
N ALA A 20 22.03 -3.48 -19.66
CA ALA A 20 20.99 -4.18 -20.37
C ALA A 20 19.68 -3.38 -20.17
N LYS A 21 19.12 -2.85 -21.27
CA LYS A 21 17.84 -2.14 -21.21
C LYS A 21 16.79 -3.14 -20.75
N PHE A 22 16.36 -3.02 -19.49
CA PHE A 22 15.35 -3.90 -18.93
C PHE A 22 14.02 -3.65 -19.65
N HIS A 23 13.44 -4.69 -20.26
CA HIS A 23 12.16 -4.60 -20.96
C HIS A 23 11.00 -4.95 -20.04
N ASP A 24 10.02 -4.05 -19.95
CA ASP A 24 8.74 -4.31 -19.30
C ASP A 24 7.94 -5.36 -20.06
N THR A 25 7.32 -6.30 -19.34
CA THR A 25 6.51 -7.37 -19.94
C THR A 25 5.04 -7.29 -19.55
N HIS A 26 4.70 -6.52 -18.51
CA HIS A 26 3.34 -6.43 -17.98
C HIS A 26 2.95 -5.00 -17.63
N ARG A 27 1.65 -4.77 -17.47
CA ARG A 27 1.06 -3.62 -16.77
C ARG A 27 0.39 -4.08 -15.48
N PHE A 28 0.43 -3.24 -14.47
CA PHE A 28 -0.12 -3.49 -13.15
C PHE A 28 -1.15 -2.43 -12.82
N ALA A 29 -2.31 -2.83 -12.31
CA ALA A 29 -3.28 -1.94 -11.67
C ALA A 29 -3.64 -2.52 -10.31
N ALA A 30 -3.77 -1.67 -9.31
CA ALA A 30 -4.14 -2.06 -7.95
C ALA A 30 -5.47 -1.44 -7.57
N THR A 31 -6.33 -2.22 -6.93
CA THR A 31 -7.52 -1.72 -6.25
C THR A 31 -7.55 -2.30 -4.85
N GLY A 32 -8.23 -1.64 -3.93
CA GLY A 32 -8.41 -2.20 -2.61
C GLY A 32 -9.43 -1.45 -1.77
N ARG A 33 -9.70 -2.05 -0.62
CA ARG A 33 -10.62 -1.57 0.39
C ARG A 33 -10.00 -1.75 1.77
N LEU A 34 -10.06 -0.73 2.60
CA LEU A 34 -9.83 -0.81 4.04
C LEU A 34 -11.15 -0.52 4.75
N VAL A 35 -11.44 -1.30 5.78
CA VAL A 35 -12.52 -1.05 6.72
C VAL A 35 -11.94 -1.16 8.11
N ASP A 36 -11.96 -0.08 8.87
CA ASP A 36 -11.61 -0.05 10.28
C ASP A 36 -12.88 0.27 11.07
N ARG A 37 -13.32 -0.68 11.88
CA ARG A 37 -14.40 -0.47 12.86
C ARG A 37 -13.76 -0.27 14.21
N TRP A 38 -14.16 0.79 14.89
CA TRP A 38 -13.59 1.10 16.18
C TRP A 38 -14.67 1.39 17.22
N THR A 39 -14.32 1.18 18.48
CA THR A 39 -15.14 1.50 19.65
C THR A 39 -14.26 2.21 20.66
N ILE A 40 -14.75 3.30 21.23
CA ILE A 40 -14.08 4.08 22.27
C ILE A 40 -14.91 4.04 23.55
N ASP A 41 -14.23 3.84 24.67
CA ASP A 41 -14.81 3.93 26.01
C ASP A 41 -13.84 4.71 26.92
N ASP A 42 -13.76 6.02 26.73
CA ASP A 42 -12.86 6.87 27.53
C ASP A 42 -13.44 7.03 28.96
N PRO A 43 -12.69 6.67 30.02
CA PRO A 43 -13.16 6.80 31.40
C PRO A 43 -13.06 8.24 31.93
N GLN A 44 -12.45 9.18 31.20
CA GLN A 44 -12.39 10.56 31.62
C GLN A 44 -13.79 11.18 31.64
N GLU A 45 -13.99 12.13 32.56
CA GLU A 45 -15.20 12.95 32.58
C GLU A 45 -15.36 13.64 31.22
N CYS A 46 -16.57 13.58 30.66
CA CYS A 46 -16.85 14.09 29.31
C CYS A 46 -16.01 13.48 28.18
N GLY A 47 -15.33 12.36 28.43
CA GLY A 47 -14.58 11.62 27.41
C GLY A 47 -15.51 10.97 26.38
N PRO A 48 -15.04 10.72 25.15
CA PRO A 48 -15.85 10.11 24.09
C PRO A 48 -16.19 8.65 24.41
N VAL A 49 -17.45 8.28 24.19
CA VAL A 49 -17.96 6.92 24.29
C VAL A 49 -18.80 6.61 23.06
N GLY A 50 -18.57 5.47 22.43
CA GLY A 50 -19.34 5.03 21.26
C GLY A 50 -18.47 4.37 20.22
N ASP A 51 -18.98 4.27 19.00
CA ASP A 51 -18.33 3.56 17.91
C ASP A 51 -18.23 4.40 16.64
N GLY A 52 -17.50 3.86 15.68
CA GLY A 52 -17.41 4.45 14.37
C GLY A 52 -16.79 3.51 13.36
N THR A 53 -16.73 3.97 12.12
CA THR A 53 -16.19 3.20 11.00
C THR A 53 -15.50 4.13 10.02
N LEU A 54 -14.28 3.75 9.63
CA LEU A 54 -13.56 4.30 8.50
C LEU A 54 -13.58 3.27 7.37
N THR A 55 -14.10 3.64 6.20
CA THR A 55 -13.99 2.86 4.98
C THR A 55 -13.17 3.63 3.97
N VAL A 56 -12.20 2.97 3.34
CA VAL A 56 -11.42 3.55 2.24
C VAL A 56 -11.49 2.62 1.06
N ASP A 57 -12.00 3.10 -0.08
CA ASP A 57 -11.90 2.40 -1.36
C ASP A 57 -10.89 3.13 -2.24
N PHE A 58 -9.99 2.40 -2.88
CA PHE A 58 -8.96 2.99 -3.73
C PHE A 58 -8.70 2.21 -5.01
N ALA A 59 -8.18 2.93 -6.01
CA ALA A 59 -7.64 2.39 -7.24
C ALA A 59 -6.38 3.16 -7.65
N SER A 60 -5.41 2.46 -8.24
CA SER A 60 -4.32 3.11 -8.96
C SER A 60 -4.89 3.93 -10.11
N ALA A 61 -4.57 5.22 -10.18
CA ALA A 61 -5.14 6.12 -11.18
C ALA A 61 -4.85 5.67 -12.63
N LYS A 62 -3.69 5.04 -12.86
CA LYS A 62 -3.30 4.49 -14.16
C LYS A 62 -2.54 3.18 -14.00
N PRO A 63 -2.72 2.21 -14.93
CA PRO A 63 -1.89 1.02 -14.95
C PRO A 63 -0.42 1.35 -15.23
N VAL A 64 0.49 0.62 -14.59
CA VAL A 64 1.94 0.88 -14.64
C VAL A 64 2.66 -0.26 -15.33
N LYS A 65 3.57 0.04 -16.25
CA LYS A 65 4.44 -1.00 -16.80
C LYS A 65 5.38 -1.53 -15.73
N ALA A 66 5.52 -2.85 -15.66
CA ALA A 66 6.54 -3.46 -14.84
C ALA A 66 6.94 -4.82 -15.40
N ARG A 67 8.04 -5.33 -14.86
CA ARG A 67 8.55 -6.66 -15.15
C ARG A 67 8.41 -7.53 -13.89
N PRO A 68 7.41 -8.42 -13.83
CA PRO A 68 7.45 -9.46 -12.83
C PRO A 68 8.65 -10.37 -13.09
N VAL A 69 9.30 -10.85 -12.04
CA VAL A 69 10.35 -11.85 -12.10
C VAL A 69 9.70 -13.19 -12.42
N ILE A 70 9.91 -13.62 -13.66
CA ILE A 70 9.33 -14.84 -14.21
C ILE A 70 10.41 -15.95 -14.32
N ASP A 71 11.69 -15.63 -14.16
CA ASP A 71 12.80 -16.58 -14.31
C ASP A 71 13.53 -16.86 -12.99
N PRO A 72 13.80 -18.13 -12.64
CA PRO A 72 14.49 -18.50 -11.39
C PRO A 72 16.00 -18.16 -11.40
N TRP A 73 16.59 -17.95 -12.58
CA TRP A 73 18.02 -17.65 -12.76
C TRP A 73 18.33 -16.16 -12.88
N ALA A 74 17.31 -15.29 -12.88
CA ALA A 74 17.48 -13.85 -12.77
C ALA A 74 17.79 -13.47 -11.31
N LEU A 75 18.85 -14.06 -10.76
CA LEU A 75 19.55 -13.54 -9.60
C LEU A 75 20.08 -12.17 -10.02
N LEU A 76 19.59 -11.11 -9.37
CA LEU A 76 20.17 -9.77 -9.39
C LEU A 76 19.91 -8.97 -10.69
N ALA A 77 18.66 -8.57 -10.93
CA ALA A 77 18.47 -7.23 -11.48
C ALA A 77 18.86 -6.22 -10.38
N PRO A 78 19.51 -5.08 -10.67
CA PRO A 78 20.15 -4.23 -9.65
C PRO A 78 19.19 -3.49 -8.70
N ILE A 79 17.94 -3.92 -8.55
CA ILE A 79 16.90 -3.11 -7.87
C ILE A 79 16.16 -3.87 -6.76
N ASP A 80 16.31 -5.19 -6.57
CA ASP A 80 15.74 -5.80 -5.36
C ASP A 80 16.31 -7.20 -5.02
N PRO A 81 16.95 -7.40 -3.86
CA PRO A 81 17.29 -8.72 -3.33
C PRO A 81 16.06 -9.54 -2.90
N PHE A 82 14.86 -8.93 -2.82
CA PHE A 82 13.75 -9.49 -2.05
C PHE A 82 12.44 -9.80 -2.80
N GLY A 83 12.28 -9.68 -4.13
CA GLY A 83 10.95 -10.04 -4.68
C GLY A 83 10.70 -10.14 -6.18
N HIS A 84 9.52 -10.72 -6.51
CA HIS A 84 9.05 -11.01 -7.88
C HIS A 84 8.52 -9.81 -8.67
N VAL A 85 8.59 -8.59 -8.13
CA VAL A 85 8.27 -7.36 -8.84
C VAL A 85 9.30 -6.36 -8.38
N GLY A 86 10.19 -5.90 -9.27
CA GLY A 86 11.13 -4.83 -8.92
C GLY A 86 10.34 -3.61 -8.44
N SER A 87 10.84 -2.91 -7.42
CA SER A 87 10.18 -1.77 -6.79
C SER A 87 9.47 -0.88 -7.81
N VAL A 88 8.13 -0.90 -7.80
CA VAL A 88 7.32 -0.04 -8.67
C VAL A 88 7.19 1.30 -7.96
N PRO A 89 7.60 2.43 -8.57
CA PRO A 89 7.51 3.72 -7.90
C PRO A 89 6.07 3.99 -7.48
N PRO A 90 5.81 4.48 -6.25
CA PRO A 90 4.46 4.75 -5.76
C PRO A 90 3.65 5.58 -6.74
N LYS A 91 2.37 5.28 -6.93
CA LYS A 91 1.52 5.91 -7.96
C LYS A 91 0.34 6.62 -7.38
N PRO A 92 -0.13 7.71 -8.03
CA PRO A 92 -1.36 8.37 -7.62
C PRO A 92 -2.50 7.36 -7.49
N ALA A 93 -3.19 7.42 -6.36
CA ALA A 93 -4.42 6.70 -6.11
C ALA A 93 -5.61 7.66 -6.26
N VAL A 94 -6.76 7.09 -6.63
CA VAL A 94 -8.06 7.76 -6.63
C VAL A 94 -9.03 6.86 -5.89
N GLY A 95 -10.06 7.45 -5.29
CA GLY A 95 -10.95 6.68 -4.42
C GLY A 95 -11.76 7.55 -3.49
N THR A 96 -12.35 6.92 -2.50
CA THR A 96 -13.24 7.53 -1.50
C THR A 96 -12.84 7.12 -0.09
N ILE A 97 -13.12 8.01 0.84
CA ILE A 97 -13.04 7.79 2.28
C ILE A 97 -14.44 8.06 2.83
N ASP A 98 -15.03 7.09 3.50
CA ASP A 98 -16.29 7.21 4.20
C ASP A 98 -16.05 7.09 5.70
N LEU A 99 -16.51 8.08 6.45
CA LEU A 99 -16.25 8.20 7.87
C LEU A 99 -17.56 8.36 8.64
N VAL A 100 -17.77 7.46 9.58
CA VAL A 100 -18.91 7.48 10.51
C VAL A 100 -18.37 7.53 11.92
N ASP A 101 -18.82 8.51 12.70
CA ASP A 101 -18.47 8.68 14.10
C ASP A 101 -19.76 8.85 14.90
N ASN A 102 -20.10 7.85 15.73
CA ASN A 102 -21.28 7.87 16.59
C ASN A 102 -20.91 8.13 18.07
N THR A 103 -19.70 8.61 18.35
CA THR A 103 -19.28 8.89 19.72
C THR A 103 -20.08 10.05 20.33
N VAL A 104 -20.36 9.95 21.61
CA VAL A 104 -20.97 11.02 22.40
C VAL A 104 -20.10 11.27 23.63
N PRO A 105 -20.10 12.48 24.21
CA PRO A 105 -19.46 12.68 25.49
C PRO A 105 -20.14 11.82 26.55
N ARG A 106 -19.33 11.15 27.39
CA ARG A 106 -19.81 10.54 28.62
C ARG A 106 -20.50 11.60 29.48
N ALA A 107 -21.57 11.22 30.17
CA ALA A 107 -22.16 12.08 31.19
C ALA A 107 -21.11 12.51 32.23
N SER A 108 -21.18 13.77 32.65
CA SER A 108 -20.38 14.27 33.77
C SER A 108 -20.74 13.56 35.07
N TYR A 109 -19.84 13.59 36.04
CA TYR A 109 -20.09 12.94 37.33
C TYR A 109 -21.14 13.66 38.18
N ASP A 110 -21.28 14.97 37.99
CA ASP A 110 -22.22 15.83 38.70
C ASP A 110 -23.52 16.10 37.91
N GLY A 111 -23.65 15.54 36.71
CA GLY A 111 -24.81 15.74 35.82
C GLY A 111 -24.82 17.08 35.10
N SER A 112 -23.75 17.89 35.19
CA SER A 112 -23.55 19.07 34.35
C SER A 112 -23.39 18.71 32.86
N ASP A 113 -23.71 19.65 31.97
CA ASP A 113 -23.49 19.46 30.54
C ASP A 113 -21.98 19.46 30.22
N CYS A 114 -21.55 18.47 29.44
CA CYS A 114 -20.17 18.36 28.95
C CYS A 114 -19.78 19.40 27.87
N GLY A 115 -20.56 20.48 27.76
CA GLY A 115 -20.46 21.48 26.70
C GLY A 115 -21.11 21.04 25.39
N THR A 116 -20.88 21.83 24.34
CA THR A 116 -21.37 21.54 22.99
C THR A 116 -20.67 20.30 22.43
N GLU A 117 -21.45 19.35 21.91
CA GLU A 117 -20.90 18.18 21.22
C GLU A 117 -19.94 18.60 20.09
N PRO A 118 -18.87 17.83 19.83
CA PRO A 118 -17.97 18.11 18.72
C PRO A 118 -18.73 18.22 17.39
N ASP A 119 -18.42 19.23 16.58
CA ASP A 119 -19.04 19.40 15.27
C ASP A 119 -18.62 18.29 14.30
N LYS A 120 -19.52 17.33 14.07
CA LYS A 120 -19.31 16.19 13.16
C LYS A 120 -19.59 16.51 11.69
N ALA A 121 -19.72 17.77 11.30
CA ALA A 121 -19.92 18.16 9.90
C ALA A 121 -18.81 17.65 8.95
N GLY A 122 -17.63 17.33 9.48
CA GLY A 122 -16.53 16.71 8.73
C GLY A 122 -16.69 15.21 8.43
N CYS A 123 -17.65 14.53 9.05
CA CYS A 123 -17.93 13.12 8.81
C CYS A 123 -18.68 12.93 7.47
N GLY A 124 -18.68 11.71 6.94
CA GLY A 124 -19.30 11.37 5.66
C GLY A 124 -18.30 10.98 4.58
N SER A 125 -18.73 11.12 3.32
CA SER A 125 -17.99 10.65 2.14
C SER A 125 -17.14 11.76 1.53
N HIS A 126 -15.85 11.50 1.40
CA HIS A 126 -14.85 12.39 0.83
C HIS A 126 -14.04 11.70 -0.26
N PRO A 127 -13.54 12.40 -1.29
CA PRO A 127 -12.56 11.83 -2.19
C PRO A 127 -11.22 11.59 -1.46
N LEU A 128 -10.43 10.63 -1.93
CA LEU A 128 -9.03 10.50 -1.50
C LEU A 128 -8.26 11.81 -1.75
N ASN A 129 -7.35 12.11 -0.84
CA ASN A 129 -6.58 13.35 -0.89
C ASN A 129 -5.76 13.46 -2.17
N PRO A 130 -5.68 14.66 -2.77
CA PRO A 130 -4.73 14.93 -3.84
C PRO A 130 -3.31 14.62 -3.37
N GLY A 131 -2.70 13.57 -3.92
CA GLY A 131 -1.35 13.15 -3.56
C GLY A 131 -1.25 11.79 -2.85
N THR A 132 -2.37 11.18 -2.43
CA THR A 132 -2.39 9.80 -1.94
C THR A 132 -1.78 8.86 -2.99
N ARG A 133 -0.92 7.94 -2.55
CA ARG A 133 -0.22 7.02 -3.47
C ARG A 133 -0.38 5.57 -3.07
N VAL A 134 -0.69 4.73 -4.05
CA VAL A 134 -0.63 3.27 -3.89
C VAL A 134 0.75 2.76 -4.25
N THR A 135 1.28 1.90 -3.41
CA THR A 135 2.55 1.18 -3.58
C THR A 135 2.25 -0.30 -3.80
N VAL A 136 2.86 -0.88 -4.82
CA VAL A 136 2.89 -2.34 -5.04
C VAL A 136 4.34 -2.74 -5.22
N ALA A 137 4.87 -3.54 -4.32
CA ALA A 137 6.27 -3.94 -4.37
C ALA A 137 6.47 -5.39 -3.92
N GLY A 138 7.64 -5.94 -4.26
CA GLY A 138 8.04 -7.26 -3.79
C GLY A 138 8.14 -7.28 -2.26
N TYR A 139 7.62 -8.34 -1.64
CA TYR A 139 7.80 -8.61 -0.23
C TYR A 139 8.83 -9.74 -0.02
N ASP A 140 8.60 -10.87 -0.68
CA ASP A 140 9.53 -11.99 -0.76
C ASP A 140 9.40 -12.74 -2.11
N ARG A 141 10.02 -13.92 -2.22
CA ARG A 141 9.91 -14.82 -3.40
C ARG A 141 8.52 -15.41 -3.64
N ARG A 142 7.51 -15.07 -2.87
CA ARG A 142 6.14 -15.63 -2.98
C ARG A 142 5.08 -14.56 -2.84
N PHE A 143 5.42 -13.41 -2.28
CA PHE A 143 4.47 -12.36 -1.96
C PHE A 143 4.90 -11.01 -2.52
N ILE A 144 3.92 -10.26 -2.98
CA ILE A 144 4.00 -8.81 -3.10
C ILE A 144 3.23 -8.20 -1.93
N TYR A 145 3.48 -6.92 -1.65
CA TYR A 145 2.61 -6.16 -0.78
C TYR A 145 1.90 -5.03 -1.52
N VAL A 146 0.75 -4.64 -0.99
CA VAL A 146 0.01 -3.46 -1.41
C VAL A 146 -0.10 -2.54 -0.21
N ASP A 147 0.24 -1.28 -0.42
CA ASP A 147 0.14 -0.24 0.58
C ASP A 147 -0.47 1.03 -0.02
N LEU A 148 -1.10 1.85 0.81
CA LEU A 148 -1.71 3.12 0.42
C LEU A 148 -1.18 4.21 1.35
N GLY A 149 -0.19 4.95 0.87
CA GLY A 149 0.47 6.00 1.64
C GLY A 149 -0.34 7.30 1.68
N ALA A 150 -0.21 8.00 2.80
CA ALA A 150 -0.81 9.31 3.10
C ALA A 150 -2.35 9.29 3.10
N LEU A 151 -2.93 8.52 4.04
CA LEU A 151 -4.34 8.63 4.41
C LEU A 151 -4.66 9.84 5.31
N PHE A 152 -3.63 10.58 5.75
CA PHE A 152 -3.82 11.69 6.68
C PHE A 152 -4.46 12.91 6.01
N THR A 153 -5.50 13.40 6.67
CA THR A 153 -6.04 14.76 6.56
C THR A 153 -6.60 15.15 7.90
N ASP A 154 -6.72 16.45 8.12
CA ASP A 154 -7.41 17.06 9.25
C ASP A 154 -8.92 17.19 8.89
N TYR A 155 -9.68 16.14 9.18
CA TYR A 155 -11.15 16.01 9.11
C TYR A 155 -11.84 16.51 10.40
N GLY A 156 -11.13 17.22 11.28
CA GLY A 156 -11.70 17.76 12.51
C GLY A 156 -12.02 16.67 13.55
N PRO A 157 -13.13 16.77 14.32
CA PRO A 157 -13.38 15.85 15.43
C PRO A 157 -13.75 14.43 15.00
N CYS A 158 -13.96 14.16 13.70
CA CYS A 158 -14.21 12.82 13.17
C CYS A 158 -12.93 11.94 13.11
N HIS A 159 -11.82 12.34 13.75
CA HIS A 159 -10.54 11.61 13.79
C HIS A 159 -10.44 10.47 14.79
N LEU A 160 -11.49 10.25 15.55
CA LEU A 160 -11.49 9.22 16.56
C LEU A 160 -11.35 7.85 15.87
N GLY A 161 -10.36 7.06 16.30
CA GLY A 161 -10.13 5.71 15.79
C GLY A 161 -9.37 5.57 14.46
N LEU A 162 -8.63 6.58 14.00
CA LEU A 162 -7.81 6.44 12.78
C LEU A 162 -6.81 5.28 12.87
N ALA A 163 -6.87 4.36 11.90
CA ALA A 163 -5.72 3.55 11.53
C ALA A 163 -4.57 4.50 11.13
N ASP A 164 -3.46 4.47 11.89
CA ASP A 164 -2.27 5.32 11.71
C ASP A 164 -1.67 5.23 10.27
N ASP A 165 -2.06 4.23 9.46
CA ASP A 165 -1.67 4.01 8.05
C ASP A 165 -2.43 2.80 7.49
N PHE A 166 -2.54 2.68 6.16
CA PHE A 166 -3.07 1.46 5.51
C PHE A 166 -2.22 0.23 5.89
N SER A 167 -0.94 0.40 6.17
CA SER A 167 0.00 -0.64 6.60
C SER A 167 0.29 -0.69 8.11
N THR A 168 -0.38 0.08 8.97
CA THR A 168 0.08 0.20 10.36
C THR A 168 -0.16 -1.01 11.27
N ARG A 169 0.82 -1.14 12.18
CA ARG A 169 1.04 -2.03 13.33
C ARG A 169 0.92 -3.54 13.13
N ASP A 170 -0.09 -4.03 12.42
CA ASP A 170 -0.43 -5.47 12.43
C ASP A 170 -0.31 -6.18 11.08
N GLY A 171 0.14 -5.48 10.04
CA GLY A 171 0.65 -6.18 8.86
C GLY A 171 0.30 -5.52 7.54
N VAL A 172 1.36 -5.17 6.84
CA VAL A 172 1.44 -5.07 5.38
C VAL A 172 0.57 -6.15 4.73
N LEU A 173 -0.39 -5.76 3.88
CA LEU A 173 -1.23 -6.70 3.15
C LEU A 173 -0.40 -7.44 2.09
N ARG A 174 -0.15 -8.73 2.33
CA ARG A 174 0.65 -9.59 1.46
C ARG A 174 -0.26 -10.37 0.50
N LEU A 175 0.04 -10.28 -0.79
CA LEU A 175 -0.68 -10.98 -1.84
C LEU A 175 0.23 -12.05 -2.45
N ARG A 176 -0.24 -13.29 -2.49
CA ARG A 176 0.54 -14.40 -3.03
C ARG A 176 0.69 -14.29 -4.53
N MET A 177 1.92 -14.18 -5.00
CA MET A 177 2.23 -14.13 -6.42
C MET A 177 1.80 -15.41 -7.14
N PRO A 178 1.29 -15.29 -8.38
CA PRO A 178 0.98 -16.42 -9.22
C PRO A 178 2.29 -17.09 -9.67
N SER A 179 2.21 -18.37 -10.06
CA SER A 179 3.37 -19.05 -10.64
C SER A 179 3.89 -18.30 -11.90
N PRO A 180 5.20 -18.32 -12.17
CA PRO A 180 5.76 -17.68 -13.36
C PRO A 180 5.13 -18.12 -14.68
N SER A 181 4.82 -19.42 -14.82
CA SER A 181 4.15 -19.96 -16.01
C SER A 181 2.80 -19.28 -16.27
N LYS A 182 2.04 -18.98 -15.21
CA LYS A 182 0.75 -18.28 -15.32
C LYS A 182 0.92 -16.85 -15.83
N LEU A 183 1.96 -16.14 -15.41
CA LEU A 183 2.29 -14.80 -15.92
C LEU A 183 2.78 -14.83 -17.38
N ARG A 184 3.51 -15.87 -17.80
CA ARG A 184 3.92 -16.01 -19.21
C ARG A 184 2.74 -16.26 -20.15
N THR A 185 1.86 -17.17 -19.75
CA THR A 185 0.85 -17.74 -20.65
C THR A 185 -0.44 -16.92 -20.69
N ARG A 186 -0.85 -16.30 -19.58
CA ARG A 186 -2.13 -15.59 -19.51
C ARG A 186 -1.97 -14.12 -19.86
N LYS A 187 -2.92 -13.61 -20.65
CA LYS A 187 -3.01 -12.18 -20.98
C LYS A 187 -3.29 -11.33 -19.76
N VAL A 188 -4.13 -11.82 -18.83
CA VAL A 188 -4.50 -11.12 -17.60
C VAL A 188 -4.43 -12.10 -16.43
N VAL A 189 -3.81 -11.68 -15.33
CA VAL A 189 -3.75 -12.42 -14.07
C VAL A 189 -4.15 -11.47 -12.94
N ARG A 190 -5.11 -11.88 -12.12
CA ARG A 190 -5.51 -11.15 -10.91
C ARG A 190 -4.99 -11.90 -9.69
N VAL A 191 -4.52 -11.14 -8.72
CA VAL A 191 -4.09 -11.63 -7.42
C VAL A 191 -4.84 -10.82 -6.39
N THR A 192 -5.55 -11.50 -5.48
CA THR A 192 -6.32 -10.86 -4.43
C THR A 192 -5.85 -11.42 -3.09
N GLY A 193 -5.77 -10.55 -2.09
CA GLY A 193 -5.46 -10.92 -0.72
C GLY A 193 -6.30 -10.12 0.25
N THR A 194 -6.49 -10.68 1.43
CA THR A 194 -7.13 -10.04 2.57
C THR A 194 -6.24 -10.14 3.80
N SER A 195 -6.33 -9.16 4.69
CA SER A 195 -5.76 -9.23 6.03
C SER A 195 -6.74 -8.68 7.05
N HIS A 196 -6.64 -9.18 8.26
CA HIS A 196 -7.49 -8.84 9.38
C HIS A 196 -6.60 -8.62 10.60
N SER A 197 -6.85 -7.54 11.34
CA SER A 197 -6.14 -7.23 12.58
C SER A 197 -7.10 -6.62 13.58
N HIS A 198 -6.99 -7.05 14.82
CA HIS A 198 -7.80 -6.55 15.93
C HIS A 198 -6.88 -6.18 17.09
N GLY A 199 -7.11 -5.01 17.68
CA GLY A 199 -6.26 -4.54 18.76
C GLY A 199 -6.89 -3.39 19.54
N THR A 200 -6.42 -3.23 20.77
CA THR A 200 -6.85 -2.14 21.66
C THR A 200 -5.66 -1.25 21.98
N ARG A 201 -5.86 0.07 21.90
CA ARG A 201 -4.86 1.08 22.27
C ARG A 201 -5.54 2.17 23.09
N ARG A 202 -5.05 2.38 24.31
CA ARG A 202 -5.70 3.24 25.32
C ARG A 202 -7.14 2.77 25.54
N TYR A 203 -8.12 3.57 25.13
CA TYR A 203 -9.55 3.34 25.30
C TYR A 203 -10.24 2.99 23.98
N THR A 204 -9.48 2.87 22.89
CA THR A 204 -9.99 2.56 21.56
C THR A 204 -9.68 1.12 21.21
N THR A 205 -10.70 0.36 20.86
CA THR A 205 -10.57 -0.96 20.23
C THR A 205 -10.85 -0.82 18.74
N SER A 206 -9.99 -1.39 17.91
CA SER A 206 -10.09 -1.36 16.44
C SER A 206 -10.17 -2.76 15.87
N ASP A 207 -10.93 -2.91 14.80
CA ASP A 207 -11.14 -4.11 14.00
C ASP A 207 -10.95 -3.76 12.53
N VAL A 208 -9.76 -4.05 12.01
CA VAL A 208 -9.31 -3.61 10.69
C VAL A 208 -9.30 -4.76 9.70
N MET A 209 -10.07 -4.61 8.62
CA MET A 209 -10.10 -5.51 7.47
C MET A 209 -9.52 -4.80 6.25
N ARG A 210 -8.57 -5.45 5.57
CA ARG A 210 -7.96 -4.93 4.33
C ARG A 210 -8.15 -5.95 3.22
N THR A 211 -8.52 -5.48 2.03
CA THR A 211 -8.61 -6.29 0.82
C THR A 211 -7.92 -5.54 -0.31
N ALA A 212 -7.10 -6.22 -1.10
CA ALA A 212 -6.52 -5.62 -2.30
C ALA A 212 -6.46 -6.63 -3.43
N THR A 213 -6.57 -6.12 -4.65
CA THR A 213 -6.40 -6.87 -5.88
C THR A 213 -5.37 -6.18 -6.76
N VAL A 214 -4.36 -6.94 -7.20
CA VAL A 214 -3.40 -6.52 -8.21
C VAL A 214 -3.68 -7.27 -9.50
N THR A 215 -3.91 -6.52 -10.56
CA THR A 215 -4.15 -7.04 -11.91
C THR A 215 -2.91 -6.85 -12.77
N PHE A 216 -2.34 -7.97 -13.21
CA PHE A 216 -1.25 -8.06 -14.16
C PHE A 216 -1.82 -8.25 -15.57
N THR A 217 -1.43 -7.40 -16.50
CA THR A 217 -1.82 -7.50 -17.91
C THR A 217 -0.56 -7.61 -18.77
N ARG A 218 -0.37 -8.72 -19.49
CA ARG A 218 0.78 -8.92 -20.36
C ARG A 218 0.80 -7.87 -21.47
N LEU A 219 1.95 -7.23 -21.65
CA LEU A 219 2.21 -6.34 -22.78
C LEU A 219 2.34 -7.19 -24.04
N ARG A 220 1.74 -6.72 -25.14
CA ARG A 220 1.86 -7.35 -26.45
C ARG A 220 3.26 -7.18 -27.00
#